data_AF-A0A1W5CXR4-F1
#
_entry.id   AF-A0A1W5CXR4-F1
#
_cell.length_a   1.000
_cell.length_b   1.000
_cell.length_c   1.000
_cell.angle_alpha   90.00
_cell.angle_beta   90.00
_cell.angle_gamma   90.00
#
_symmetry.space_group_name_H-M   'P 1'
#
loop_
_entity.id
_entity.type
_entity.pdbx_description
1 polymer ?
#
loop_
_entity_poly.entity_id
_entity_poly.type
_entity_poly.pdbx_seq_one_letter_code
_entity_poly.pdbx_strand_id
1 'polypeptide(L)' 'MTVSKTVLYWLNEYFSGFDNIGHNSWSALLFLWIIPNGAWLVFPSYMIYVFGQEILQGLEIASGEFKAAKDR' A
#
# COMPACT_ATOMS: atom_id res chain seq x y z
N MET A 1 -1.70 10.01 0.67
CA MET A 1 -0.54 9.19 1.09
C MET A 1 -0.99 8.15 2.13
N THR A 2 -1.67 7.09 1.72
CA THR A 2 -2.17 6.04 2.66
C THR A 2 -1.04 5.07 3.03
N VAL A 3 -0.41 4.43 2.05
CA VAL A 3 0.69 3.46 2.29
C VAL A 3 1.87 4.14 2.99
N SER A 4 2.42 5.21 2.40
CA SER A 4 3.62 5.88 2.92
C SER A 4 3.45 6.36 4.36
N LYS A 5 2.30 6.96 4.69
CA LYS A 5 2.01 7.45 6.04
C LYS A 5 1.88 6.28 7.03
N THR A 6 1.21 5.20 6.64
CA THR A 6 1.02 4.02 7.50
C THR A 6 2.35 3.30 7.77
N VAL A 7 3.21 3.16 6.74
CA VAL A 7 4.57 2.63 6.89
C VAL A 7 5.39 3.50 7.85
N LEU A 8 5.34 4.83 7.70
CA LEU A 8 6.05 5.74 8.59
C LEU A 8 5.60 5.61 10.04
N TYR A 9 4.30 5.40 10.30
CA TYR A 9 3.80 5.18 11.65
C TYR A 9 4.28 3.87 12.27
N TRP A 10 4.32 2.78 11.50
CA TRP A 10 4.88 1.51 11.98
C TRP A 10 6.37 1.62 12.29
N LEU A 11 7.15 2.27 11.40
CA LEU A 11 8.57 2.49 11.62
C LEU A 11 8.82 3.41 12.81
N ASN A 12 8.02 4.46 12.98
CA ASN A 12 8.13 5.37 14.11
C ASN A 12 7.99 4.62 15.44
N GLU A 13 6.97 3.77 15.58
CA GLU A 13 6.78 2.97 16.80
C GLU A 13 7.90 1.95 17.01
N TYR A 14 8.41 1.34 15.92
CA TYR A 14 9.53 0.41 16.03
C TYR A 14 10.81 1.12 16.53
N PHE A 15 11.12 2.31 16.01
CA PHE A 15 12.31 3.07 16.40
C PHE A 15 12.15 3.85 17.71
N SER A 16 10.93 4.11 18.18
CA SER A 16 10.68 4.70 19.50
C SER A 16 10.56 3.66 20.61
N GLY A 17 10.69 2.36 20.32
CA GLY A 17 10.49 1.32 21.33
C GLY A 17 9.03 1.17 21.78
N PHE A 18 8.09 1.53 20.90
CA PHE A 18 6.63 1.49 21.13
C PHE A 18 6.12 2.49 22.18
N ASP A 19 6.81 3.62 22.37
CA ASP A 19 6.44 4.63 23.37
C ASP A 19 4.97 5.10 23.27
N ASN A 20 4.40 5.22 22.07
CA ASN A 20 3.06 5.78 21.89
C ASN A 20 1.94 4.73 21.99
N ILE A 21 2.24 3.44 21.80
CA ILE A 21 1.21 2.39 21.77
C ILE A 21 1.41 1.29 22.82
N GLY A 22 2.63 1.12 23.34
CA GLY A 22 3.04 0.01 24.20
C GLY A 22 2.36 -0.03 25.58
N HIS A 23 1.71 1.05 26.00
CA HIS A 23 0.91 1.09 27.22
C HIS A 23 -0.46 0.39 27.09
N ASN A 24 -0.86 0.00 25.88
CA ASN A 24 -2.14 -0.67 25.63
C ASN A 24 -2.04 -2.18 25.83
N SER A 25 -3.15 -2.81 26.24
CA SER A 25 -3.25 -4.26 26.28
C SER A 25 -2.98 -4.88 24.89
N TRP A 26 -2.39 -6.07 24.86
CA TRP A 26 -2.09 -6.75 23.60
C TRP A 26 -3.33 -6.99 22.72
N SER A 27 -4.49 -7.27 23.33
CA SER A 27 -5.76 -7.39 22.60
C SER A 27 -6.19 -6.07 21.95
N ALA A 28 -6.05 -4.95 22.67
CA ALA A 28 -6.37 -3.64 22.09
C ALA A 28 -5.42 -3.29 20.94
N LEU A 29 -4.13 -3.58 21.08
CA LEU A 29 -3.15 -3.42 20.01
C LEU A 29 -3.50 -4.24 18.77
N LEU A 30 -3.84 -5.52 18.95
CA LEU A 30 -4.17 -6.40 17.83
C LEU A 30 -5.40 -5.92 17.06
N PHE A 31 -6.51 -5.67 17.76
CA PHE A 31 -7.80 -5.36 17.13
C PHE A 31 -7.95 -3.91 16.68
N LEU A 32 -7.37 -2.94 17.40
CA LEU A 32 -7.56 -1.52 17.14
C LEU A 32 -6.38 -0.88 16.38
N TRP A 33 -5.18 -1.45 16.47
CA TRP A 33 -4.00 -0.89 15.84
C TRP A 33 -3.47 -1.77 14.70
N ILE A 34 -3.13 -3.04 14.96
CA ILE A 34 -2.48 -3.91 13.97
C ILE A 34 -3.43 -4.22 12.79
N ILE A 35 -4.61 -4.78 13.06
CA ILE A 35 -5.53 -5.24 12.01
C ILE A 35 -5.98 -4.07 11.12
N PRO A 36 -6.47 -2.93 11.67
CA PRO A 36 -6.95 -1.82 10.83
C PRO A 36 -5.82 -1.19 10.01
N ASN A 37 -4.66 -0.90 10.63
CA ASN A 37 -3.53 -0.31 9.89
C ASN A 37 -2.95 -1.30 8.87
N GLY A 38 -2.90 -2.58 9.18
CA GLY A 38 -2.47 -3.63 8.25
C GLY A 38 -3.39 -3.74 7.03
N ALA A 39 -4.71 -3.70 7.23
CA ALA A 39 -5.66 -3.65 6.12
C ALA A 39 -5.45 -2.40 5.24
N TRP A 40 -5.16 -1.26 5.86
CA TRP A 40 -4.81 0.00 5.17
C TRP A 40 -3.43 0.00 4.53
N LEU A 41 -2.61 -1.01 4.75
CA LEU A 41 -1.36 -1.21 4.03
C LEU A 41 -1.61 -2.07 2.79
N VAL A 42 -2.36 -3.16 2.95
CA VAL A 42 -2.64 -4.13 1.87
C VAL A 42 -3.54 -3.54 0.80
N PHE A 43 -4.71 -3.00 1.17
CA PHE A 43 -5.71 -2.55 0.22
C PHE A 43 -5.21 -1.44 -0.72
N PRO A 44 -4.64 -0.32 -0.24
CA PRO A 44 -4.14 0.71 -1.15
C PRO A 44 -2.87 0.28 -1.90
N SER A 45 -2.04 -0.63 -1.38
CA SER A 45 -0.93 -1.19 -2.15
C SER A 45 -1.44 -2.00 -3.34
N TYR A 46 -2.50 -2.79 -3.14
CA TYR A 46 -3.16 -3.49 -4.23
C TYR A 46 -3.75 -2.53 -5.27
N MET A 47 -4.41 -1.45 -4.83
CA MET A 47 -4.92 -0.42 -5.75
C MET A 47 -3.81 0.28 -6.53
N ILE A 48 -2.66 0.58 -5.90
CA ILE A 48 -1.48 1.12 -6.60
C ILE A 48 -1.03 0.15 -7.70
N TYR A 49 -1.01 -1.15 -7.41
CA TYR A 49 -0.64 -2.16 -8.41
C TYR A 49 -1.63 -2.18 -9.58
N VAL A 50 -2.94 -2.28 -9.32
CA VAL A 50 -3.98 -2.32 -10.36
C VAL A 50 -3.96 -1.05 -11.22
N PHE A 51 -4.01 0.13 -10.61
CA PHE A 51 -3.98 1.39 -11.34
C PHE A 51 -2.65 1.59 -12.07
N GLY A 52 -1.54 1.10 -11.50
CA GLY A 52 -0.25 1.07 -12.19
C GLY A 52 -0.29 0.27 -13.48
N GLN A 53 -0.94 -0.90 -13.48
CA GLN A 53 -1.14 -1.69 -14.70
C GLN A 53 -2.03 -0.98 -15.73
N GLU A 54 -3.11 -0.34 -15.28
CA GLU A 54 -3.99 0.43 -16.18
C GLU A 54 -3.26 1.60 -16.84
N ILE A 55 -2.38 2.29 -16.10
CA ILE A 55 -1.53 3.35 -16.65
C ILE A 55 -0.57 2.79 -17.70
N LEU A 56 0.09 1.66 -17.43
CA LEU A 56 1.01 1.03 -18.37
C LEU A 56 0.28 0.59 -19.65
N GLN A 57 -0.89 -0.03 -19.52
CA GLN A 57 -1.72 -0.43 -20.66
C GLN A 57 -2.16 0.79 -21.48
N GLY A 58 -2.58 1.88 -20.83
CA GLY A 58 -2.91 3.13 -21.50
C GLY A 58 -1.73 3.71 -22.28
N LEU A 59 -0.52 3.60 -21.73
CA LEU A 59 0.71 4.06 -22.38
C LEU A 59 1.07 3.21 -23.60
N GLU A 60 0.93 1.88 -23.53
CA GLU A 60 1.20 0.96 -24.64
C GLU A 60 0.23 1.16 -25.82
N ILE A 61 -1.03 1.45 -25.52
CA ILE A 61 -2.01 1.81 -26.55
C ILE A 61 -1.65 3.15 -27.20
N ALA A 62 -1.23 4.13 -26.41
CA ALA A 62 -0.84 5.45 -26.90
C ALA A 62 0.49 5.43 -27.69
N SER A 63 1.43 4.54 -27.34
CA SER A 63 2.71 4.37 -28.06
C SER A 63 2.55 3.68 -29.42
N GLY A 64 1.39 3.07 -29.70
CA GLY A 64 1.11 2.37 -30.95
C GLY A 64 1.71 0.96 -31.04
N GLU A 65 2.40 0.49 -30.00
CA GLU A 65 3.02 -0.83 -29.95
C GLU A 65 1.98 -1.97 -29.99
N PHE A 66 0.80 -1.77 -29.38
CA PHE A 66 -0.28 -2.76 -29.40
C PHE A 66 -0.81 -3.03 -30.82
N LYS A 67 -0.73 -2.05 -31.72
CA LYS A 67 -1.15 -2.18 -33.12
C LYS A 67 -0.08 -2.91 -33.95
N ALA A 68 1.19 -2.62 -33.70
CA ALA A 68 2.32 -3.26 -34.38
C ALA A 68 2.50 -4.76 -34.04
N ALA A 69 2.09 -5.18 -32.83
CA ALA A 69 2.12 -6.59 -32.43
C ALA A 69 0.94 -7.41 -32.99
N LYS A 70 -0.22 -6.78 -33.24
CA LYS A 70 -1.42 -7.43 -33.77
C LYS A 70 -1.36 -7.68 -35.28
N ASP A 71 -0.58 -6.88 -36.00
CA ASP A 71 -0.44 -6.96 -37.47
C ASP A 71 0.76 -7.85 -37.92
N ARG A 72 1.39 -8.58 -37.00
CA ARG A 72 2.42 -9.61 -37.27
C ARG A 72 1.87 -11.01 -37.01
#